data_AF-A0A840IS90-F1
#
_entry.id   AF-A0A840IS90-F1
#
_cell.length_a   1.000
_cell.length_b   1.000
_cell.length_c   1.000
_cell.angle_alpha   90.00
_cell.angle_beta   90.00
_cell.angle_gamma   90.00
#
_symmetry.space_group_name_H-M   'P 1'
#
loop_
_entity.id
_entity.type
_entity.pdbx_description
1 polymer ?
#
loop_
_entity_poly.entity_id
_entity_poly.type
_entity_poly.pdbx_seq_one_letter_code
_entity_poly.pdbx_strand_id
1 'polypeptide(L)'
;MESSLSFDQARTAALNEVHAAVAAVFPAGYKLADDFVPQLPCTDVSDRPTGQVHASVSFWVDSIDRTRNNAYFDALARWWTDNGWKLEVDDRPKDLFMNARRDDYLMGMQATPEGRLNIGVDSPCAWPDGTPESKS
;
A
#
# COMPACT_ATOMS: atom_id res chain seq x y z
N MET A 1 -22.89 1.76 11.94
CA MET A 1 -21.83 1.84 12.98
C MET A 1 -20.54 1.65 12.23
N GLU A 2 -19.85 2.74 11.91
CA GLU A 2 -18.47 2.65 11.42
C GLU A 2 -17.64 2.09 12.58
N SER A 3 -17.17 0.85 12.45
CA SER A 3 -16.19 0.31 13.37
C SER A 3 -14.90 1.10 13.15
N SER A 4 -14.55 2.00 14.07
CA SER A 4 -13.27 2.69 13.99
C SER A 4 -12.15 1.71 14.33
N LEU A 5 -11.31 1.42 13.34
CA LEU A 5 -10.11 0.60 13.49
C LEU A 5 -9.08 1.35 14.35
N SER A 6 -8.34 0.62 15.19
CA SER A 6 -7.11 1.12 15.81
C SER A 6 -5.96 1.15 14.81
N PHE A 7 -4.86 1.85 15.12
CA PHE A 7 -3.66 1.82 14.29
C PHE A 7 -3.15 0.39 14.04
N ASP A 8 -3.10 -0.45 15.08
CA ASP A 8 -2.63 -1.84 14.93
C ASP A 8 -3.52 -2.67 14.00
N GLN A 9 -4.83 -2.43 14.02
CA GLN A 9 -5.76 -3.10 13.10
C GLN A 9 -5.60 -2.58 11.68
N ALA A 10 -5.48 -1.25 11.50
CA ALA A 10 -5.23 -0.63 10.20
C ALA A 10 -3.91 -1.11 9.58
N ARG A 11 -2.85 -1.20 10.39
CA ARG A 11 -1.55 -1.76 10.00
C ARG A 11 -1.68 -3.21 9.57
N THR A 12 -2.33 -4.04 10.37
CA THR A 12 -2.51 -5.47 10.06
C THR A 12 -3.29 -5.65 8.77
N ALA A 13 -4.34 -4.85 8.55
CA ALA A 13 -5.09 -4.87 7.31
C ALA A 13 -4.23 -4.45 6.11
N ALA A 14 -3.46 -3.36 6.21
CA ALA A 14 -2.57 -2.92 5.14
C ALA A 14 -1.50 -3.98 4.78
N LEU A 15 -0.92 -4.64 5.79
CA LEU A 15 0.00 -5.77 5.58
C LEU A 15 -0.67 -6.91 4.81
N ASN A 16 -1.91 -7.26 5.15
CA ASN A 16 -2.66 -8.30 4.45
C ASN A 16 -2.93 -7.93 2.99
N GLU A 17 -3.25 -6.66 2.69
CA GLU A 17 -3.45 -6.19 1.32
C GLU A 17 -2.17 -6.29 0.48
N VAL A 18 -1.02 -5.84 1.02
CA VAL A 18 0.26 -5.97 0.32
C VAL A 18 0.61 -7.44 0.10
N HIS A 19 0.45 -8.28 1.13
CA HIS A 19 0.73 -9.72 1.04
C HIS A 19 -0.15 -10.42 -0.01
N ALA A 20 -1.43 -10.06 -0.10
CA ALA A 20 -2.34 -10.58 -1.11
C ALA A 20 -1.90 -10.18 -2.53
N ALA A 21 -1.53 -8.90 -2.73
CA ALA A 21 -1.07 -8.39 -4.01
C ALA A 21 0.23 -9.08 -4.46
N VAL A 22 1.25 -9.14 -3.59
CA VAL A 22 2.55 -9.74 -3.96
C VAL A 22 2.43 -11.23 -4.30
N ALA A 23 1.57 -11.97 -3.59
CA ALA A 23 1.35 -13.38 -3.83
C ALA A 23 0.65 -13.65 -5.18
N ALA A 24 -0.16 -12.71 -5.66
CA ALA A 24 -0.82 -12.80 -6.95
C ALA A 24 0.07 -12.35 -8.12
N VAL A 25 1.00 -11.43 -7.87
CA VAL A 25 1.77 -10.75 -8.92
C VAL A 25 3.11 -11.44 -9.18
N PHE A 26 3.80 -11.87 -8.13
CA PHE A 26 5.18 -12.36 -8.24
C PHE A 26 5.23 -13.89 -8.29
N PRO A 27 6.17 -14.46 -9.05
CA PRO A 27 6.37 -15.91 -9.07
C PRO A 27 6.85 -16.41 -7.71
N ALA A 28 6.61 -17.69 -7.43
CA ALA A 28 7.12 -18.34 -6.23
C ALA A 28 8.64 -18.12 -6.06
N GLY A 29 9.07 -17.83 -4.83
CA GLY A 29 10.47 -17.55 -4.50
C GLY A 29 10.82 -16.06 -4.36
N TYR A 30 9.86 -15.15 -4.58
CA TYR A 30 10.03 -13.74 -4.22
C TYR A 30 10.32 -13.58 -2.72
N LYS A 31 11.00 -12.49 -2.36
CA LYS A 31 11.25 -12.11 -0.97
C LYS A 31 10.83 -10.66 -0.77
N LEU A 32 10.20 -10.38 0.36
CA LEU A 32 9.98 -9.01 0.81
C LEU A 32 11.12 -8.63 1.76
N ALA A 33 11.82 -7.54 1.44
CA ALA A 33 12.88 -6.97 2.25
C ALA A 33 12.49 -5.57 2.74
N ASP A 34 12.98 -5.23 3.92
CA ASP A 34 12.74 -3.98 4.64
C ASP A 34 11.25 -3.72 4.91
N ASP A 35 10.83 -3.96 6.16
CA ASP A 35 9.50 -3.60 6.67
C ASP A 35 9.62 -2.29 7.44
N PHE A 36 9.42 -1.15 6.76
CA PHE A 36 9.24 0.12 7.45
C PHE A 36 7.77 0.48 7.40
N VAL A 37 7.10 0.38 8.56
CA VAL A 37 5.69 0.74 8.70
C VAL A 37 5.51 1.91 9.64
N PRO A 38 5.76 3.15 9.17
CA PRO A 38 5.54 4.32 9.99
C PRO A 38 4.05 4.52 10.26
N GLN A 39 3.78 5.02 11.47
CA GLN A 39 2.53 5.68 11.79
C GLN A 39 2.64 7.13 11.32
N LEU A 40 1.81 7.52 10.36
CA LEU A 40 1.81 8.86 9.78
C LEU A 40 0.52 9.61 10.13
N PRO A 41 0.58 10.93 10.41
CA PRO A 41 -0.61 11.71 10.73
C PRO A 41 -1.49 11.86 9.49
N CYS A 42 -2.79 11.62 9.66
CA CYS A 42 -3.77 11.98 8.65
C CYS A 42 -4.05 13.48 8.69
N THR A 43 -4.11 14.10 7.52
CA THR A 43 -4.41 15.53 7.35
C THR A 43 -5.76 15.76 6.67
N ASP A 44 -6.40 16.91 6.95
CA ASP A 44 -7.57 17.38 6.23
C ASP A 44 -7.18 18.00 4.87
N VAL A 45 -8.16 18.46 4.10
CA VAL A 45 -7.95 19.09 2.78
C VAL A 45 -7.12 20.38 2.82
N SER A 46 -6.80 20.90 4.00
CA SER A 46 -5.94 22.07 4.24
C SER A 46 -4.61 21.68 4.89
N ASP A 47 -4.21 20.41 4.78
CA ASP A 47 -3.00 19.83 5.37
C ASP A 47 -2.91 19.95 6.89
N ARG A 48 -4.05 20.06 7.60
CA ARG A 48 -4.06 20.14 9.05
C ARG A 48 -4.27 18.76 9.68
N PRO A 49 -3.51 18.39 10.73
CA PRO A 49 -3.70 17.11 11.40
C PRO A 49 -5.13 16.92 11.92
N THR A 50 -5.68 15.73 11.70
CA THR A 50 -7.04 15.36 12.11
C THR A 50 -7.10 14.69 13.49
N GLY A 51 -5.94 14.34 14.06
CA GLY A 51 -5.81 13.48 15.24
C GLY A 51 -5.82 11.97 14.91
N GLN A 52 -6.25 11.61 13.71
CA GLN A 52 -6.13 10.25 13.19
C GLN A 52 -4.76 10.01 12.56
N VAL A 53 -4.40 8.74 12.43
CA VAL A 53 -3.15 8.27 11.84
C VAL A 53 -3.44 7.15 10.84
N HIS A 54 -2.53 6.94 9.90
CA HIS A 54 -2.57 5.78 9.01
C HIS A 54 -1.25 5.01 9.08
N ALA A 55 -1.31 3.73 8.73
CA ALA A 55 -0.14 2.91 8.50
C ALA A 55 0.29 3.05 7.04
N SER A 56 1.58 3.26 6.81
CA SER A 56 2.18 3.18 5.47
C SER A 56 3.06 1.95 5.41
N VAL A 57 2.60 0.88 4.77
CA VAL A 57 3.36 -0.37 4.65
C VAL A 57 4.10 -0.35 3.33
N SER A 58 5.39 -0.66 3.31
CA SER A 58 6.18 -0.70 2.08
C SER A 58 7.27 -1.74 2.17
N PHE A 59 7.48 -2.48 1.07
CA PHE A 59 8.52 -3.50 0.94
C PHE A 59 9.28 -3.39 -0.37
N TRP A 60 10.58 -3.65 -0.31
CA TRP A 60 11.34 -4.01 -1.49
C TRP A 60 11.04 -5.46 -1.89
N VAL A 61 10.85 -5.69 -3.18
CA VAL A 61 10.65 -7.03 -3.73
C VAL A 61 11.95 -7.53 -4.34
N ASP A 62 12.53 -8.54 -3.69
CA ASP A 62 13.77 -9.19 -4.07
C ASP A 62 13.53 -10.61 -4.61
N SER A 63 14.58 -11.21 -5.18
CA SER A 63 14.55 -12.56 -5.76
C SER A 63 13.54 -12.73 -6.92
N ILE A 64 13.30 -11.65 -7.66
CA ILE A 64 12.49 -11.63 -8.90
C ILE A 64 13.35 -11.26 -10.13
N ASP A 65 12.92 -11.70 -11.31
CA ASP A 65 13.55 -11.29 -12.58
C ASP A 65 13.10 -9.87 -12.96
N ARG A 66 14.00 -8.90 -12.78
CA ARG A 66 13.75 -7.46 -13.03
C ARG A 66 13.54 -7.12 -14.50
N THR A 67 13.98 -7.98 -15.43
CA THR A 67 13.72 -7.76 -16.87
C THR A 67 12.22 -7.86 -17.20
N ARG A 68 11.44 -8.45 -16.28
CA ARG A 68 10.00 -8.65 -16.39
C ARG A 68 9.17 -7.59 -15.67
N ASN A 69 9.76 -6.49 -15.21
CA ASN A 69 9.03 -5.46 -14.45
C ASN A 69 7.72 -5.04 -15.11
N ASN A 70 7.70 -4.72 -16.42
CA ASN A 70 6.45 -4.37 -17.11
C ASN A 70 5.36 -5.43 -16.96
N ALA A 71 5.71 -6.72 -16.99
CA ALA A 71 4.75 -7.81 -16.80
C ALA A 71 4.22 -7.88 -15.36
N TYR A 72 5.04 -7.55 -14.35
CA TYR A 72 4.57 -7.47 -12.96
C TYR A 72 3.63 -6.28 -12.75
N PHE A 73 3.91 -5.14 -13.37
CA PHE A 73 2.99 -4.00 -13.37
C PHE A 73 1.65 -4.37 -14.05
N ASP A 74 1.69 -5.03 -15.21
CA ASP A 74 0.46 -5.48 -15.87
C ASP A 74 -0.33 -6.51 -15.04
N ALA A 75 0.36 -7.40 -14.34
CA ALA A 75 -0.25 -8.37 -13.44
C ALA A 75 -0.92 -7.68 -12.24
N LEU A 76 -0.26 -6.69 -11.63
CA LEU A 76 -0.81 -5.95 -10.50
C LEU A 76 -2.02 -5.08 -10.91
N ALA A 77 -1.98 -4.43 -12.08
CA ALA A 77 -3.11 -3.67 -12.60
C ALA A 77 -4.35 -4.55 -12.85
N ARG A 78 -4.14 -5.77 -13.35
CA ARG A 78 -5.22 -6.77 -13.49
C ARG A 78 -5.75 -7.21 -12.13
N TRP A 79 -4.86 -7.59 -11.21
CA TRP A 79 -5.25 -7.99 -9.86
C TRP A 79 -6.05 -6.90 -9.15
N TRP A 80 -5.64 -5.64 -9.26
CA TRP A 80 -6.39 -4.49 -8.75
C TRP A 80 -7.81 -4.45 -9.28
N THR A 81 -7.96 -4.49 -10.61
CA THR A 81 -9.27 -4.47 -11.28
C THR A 81 -10.17 -5.61 -10.79
N ASP A 82 -9.61 -6.82 -10.68
CA ASP A 82 -10.35 -8.02 -10.26
C ASP A 82 -10.72 -7.99 -8.76
N ASN A 83 -10.05 -7.17 -7.95
CA ASN A 83 -10.24 -7.09 -6.49
C ASN A 83 -10.84 -5.74 -6.05
N GLY A 84 -11.51 -5.03 -6.96
CA GLY A 84 -12.26 -3.81 -6.66
C GLY A 84 -11.41 -2.56 -6.44
N TRP A 85 -10.11 -2.62 -6.72
CA TRP A 85 -9.25 -1.44 -6.72
C TRP A 85 -9.43 -0.66 -8.03
N LYS A 86 -9.45 0.66 -7.90
CA LYS A 86 -9.54 1.57 -9.03
C LYS A 86 -8.16 2.17 -9.29
N LEU A 87 -7.59 1.89 -10.46
CA LEU A 87 -6.35 2.52 -10.93
C LEU A 87 -6.52 4.04 -10.95
N GLU A 88 -5.61 4.77 -10.29
CA GLU A 88 -5.61 6.24 -10.27
C GLU A 88 -4.51 6.81 -11.17
N VAL A 89 -3.32 6.22 -11.11
CA VAL A 89 -2.15 6.64 -11.91
C VAL A 89 -1.48 5.41 -12.52
N ASP A 90 -1.07 5.52 -13.78
CA ASP A 90 -0.12 4.64 -14.46
C ASP A 90 0.78 5.51 -15.35
N ASP A 91 2.01 5.76 -14.88
CA ASP A 91 2.95 6.70 -15.53
C ASP A 91 3.89 6.00 -16.52
N ARG A 92 3.64 4.72 -16.82
CA ARG A 92 4.47 3.94 -17.75
C ARG A 92 4.26 4.41 -19.20
N PRO A 93 5.32 4.37 -20.03
CA PRO A 93 6.68 3.92 -19.74
C PRO A 93 7.61 5.04 -19.24
N LYS A 94 7.10 6.26 -19.02
CA LYS A 94 7.93 7.42 -18.62
C LYS A 94 8.59 7.14 -17.27
N ASP A 95 7.77 6.75 -16.30
CA ASP A 95 8.20 6.33 -14.97
C ASP A 95 7.56 4.97 -14.67
N LEU A 96 8.33 4.02 -14.14
CA LEU A 96 7.77 2.74 -13.70
C LEU A 96 7.09 2.96 -12.34
N PHE A 97 5.90 3.55 -12.38
CA PHE A 97 5.07 3.90 -11.24
C PHE A 97 3.60 3.70 -11.61
N MET A 98 2.84 3.12 -10.68
CA MET A 98 1.38 3.12 -10.73
C MET A 98 0.79 3.01 -9.33
N ASN A 99 -0.44 3.51 -9.15
CA ASN A 99 -1.18 3.37 -7.90
C ASN A 99 -2.68 3.15 -8.15
N ALA A 100 -3.34 2.57 -7.17
CA ALA A 100 -4.77 2.32 -7.18
C ALA A 100 -5.37 2.51 -5.79
N ARG A 101 -6.67 2.83 -5.76
CA ARG A 101 -7.41 3.09 -4.52
C ARG A 101 -8.57 2.12 -4.34
N ARG A 102 -8.84 1.71 -3.10
CA ARG A 102 -10.04 0.96 -2.68
C ARG A 102 -10.36 1.28 -1.23
N ASP A 103 -11.58 1.71 -0.92
CA ASP A 103 -12.03 1.94 0.47
C ASP A 103 -11.02 2.74 1.32
N ASP A 104 -10.54 3.86 0.79
CA ASP A 104 -9.49 4.74 1.36
C ASP A 104 -8.08 4.13 1.52
N TYR A 105 -7.88 2.87 1.14
CA TYR A 105 -6.54 2.33 0.92
C TYR A 105 -5.95 2.89 -0.37
N LEU A 106 -4.66 3.22 -0.35
CA LEU A 106 -3.88 3.57 -1.54
C LEU A 106 -2.73 2.58 -1.69
N MET A 107 -2.75 1.75 -2.73
CA MET A 107 -1.66 0.82 -3.06
C MET A 107 -0.84 1.39 -4.20
N GLY A 108 0.47 1.32 -4.10
CA GLY A 108 1.40 1.75 -5.14
C GLY A 108 2.47 0.71 -5.42
N MET A 109 2.94 0.67 -6.66
CA MET A 109 4.17 -0.05 -7.04
C MET A 109 5.04 0.85 -7.89
N GLN A 110 6.34 0.83 -7.59
CA GLN A 110 7.33 1.63 -8.30
C GLN A 110 8.61 0.84 -8.53
N ALA A 111 9.39 1.23 -9.54
CA ALA A 111 10.74 0.73 -9.75
C ALA A 111 11.77 1.83 -9.55
N THR A 112 12.94 1.49 -9.01
CA THR A 112 14.13 2.35 -9.07
C THR A 112 14.67 2.42 -10.51
N PRO A 113 15.59 3.36 -10.83
CA PRO A 113 16.26 3.39 -12.13
C PRO A 113 16.99 2.07 -12.48
N GLU A 114 17.45 1.31 -11.48
CA GLU A 114 18.09 -0.01 -11.64
C GLU A 114 17.08 -1.17 -11.68
N GLY A 115 15.78 -0.86 -11.70
CA GLY A 115 14.70 -1.83 -11.83
C GLY A 115 14.37 -2.61 -10.56
N ARG A 116 14.82 -2.19 -9.37
CA ARG A 116 14.37 -2.80 -8.11
C ARG A 116 12.96 -2.33 -7.80
N LEU A 117 12.05 -3.25 -7.48
CA LEU A 117 10.65 -2.92 -7.22
C LEU A 117 10.40 -2.64 -5.74
N ASN A 118 9.61 -1.61 -5.48
CA ASN A 118 8.97 -1.36 -4.20
C ASN A 118 7.45 -1.42 -4.38
N ILE A 119 6.76 -2.05 -3.44
CA ILE A 119 5.30 -2.08 -3.38
C ILE A 119 4.86 -1.73 -1.96
N GLY A 120 3.80 -0.94 -1.85
CA GLY A 120 3.28 -0.50 -0.57
C GLY A 120 1.81 -0.15 -0.59
N VAL A 121 1.24 -0.02 0.61
CA VAL A 121 -0.15 0.36 0.87
C VAL A 121 -0.20 1.33 2.02
N ASP A 122 -0.89 2.44 1.81
CA ASP A 122 -1.40 3.28 2.90
C ASP A 122 -2.78 2.80 3.33
N SER A 123 -2.98 2.65 4.63
CA SER A 123 -4.29 2.31 5.21
C SER A 123 -5.23 3.52 5.23
N PRO A 124 -6.54 3.31 5.41
CA PRO A 124 -7.46 4.36 5.85
C PRO A 124 -6.98 4.96 7.17
N CYS A 125 -7.46 6.18 7.44
CA CYS A 125 -7.24 6.85 8.71
C CYS A 125 -7.92 6.09 9.86
N ALA A 126 -7.18 5.94 10.95
CA ALA A 126 -7.55 5.23 12.16
C ALA A 126 -7.22 6.09 13.39
N TRP A 127 -7.88 5.80 14.50
CA TRP A 127 -7.51 6.44 15.76
C TRP A 127 -6.32 5.70 16.37
N PRO A 128 -5.29 6.40 16.89
CA PRO A 128 -4.07 5.75 17.38
C PRO A 128 -4.35 4.56 18.30
N ASP A 129 -5.22 4.77 19.30
CA ASP A 129 -5.60 3.76 20.31
C ASP A 129 -7.05 3.25 20.12
N GLY A 130 -7.67 3.51 18.96
CA GLY A 130 -9.11 3.32 18.75
C GLY A 130 -9.97 4.48 19.31
N THR A 131 -11.28 4.47 19.03
CA THR A 131 -12.21 5.55 19.47
C THR A 131 -13.42 5.02 20.25
N PRO A 132 -13.95 5.83 21.20
CA PRO A 132 -13.38 7.11 21.60
C PRO A 132 -12.04 6.95 22.30
N GLU A 133 -11.09 7.83 22.01
CA GLU A 133 -9.91 8.03 22.86
C GLU A 133 -10.41 8.02 24.30
N SER A 134 -9.87 7.14 25.14
CA SER A 134 -10.14 7.22 26.56
C SER A 134 -9.61 8.57 27.02
N LYS A 135 -10.50 9.54 27.24
CA LYS A 135 -10.15 10.76 27.97
C LYS A 135 -9.61 10.31 29.33
N SER A 136 -8.30 10.34 29.50
CA SER A 136 -7.66 10.33 30.81
C SER A 136 -7.66 11.74 31.37
#